data_AF-A0A968PXE8-F1
#
_entry.id   AF-A0A968PXE8-F1
#
_cell.length_a   1.000
_cell.length_b   1.000
_cell.length_c   1.000
_cell.angle_alpha   90.00
_cell.angle_beta   90.00
_cell.angle_gamma   90.00
#
_symmetry.space_group_name_H-M   'P 1'
#
loop_
_entity.id
_entity.type
_entity.pdbx_description
1 polymer ?
#
loop_
_entity_poly.entity_id
_entity_poly.type
_entity_poly.pdbx_seq_one_letter_code
_entity_poly.pdbx_strand_id
1 'polypeptide(L)'
;MNRDTLHSSDGNKPSGQPTEIDKNSIQLLFQSQRTNTTFGDVPQSILAWFKNLILLDSIPFNYLVPDPDLLPLESLRFFQVDTTWLACVIDGAFGIGDVLTQEAYYQQCKQKVLSSIQNSETITGFLLRSQVIEHYPSLEIKGMDYQKKVLECLRLERLSNNVVICLFSGVLASITINQKPEALHFGFKADAQHKLVTLREPTTGDFLDNPLKLEEIHWLDAGLGILNMVQLSQDMQQAVDMQQAVKSKNPFTALELAVELLEGTCIVQFAVEL
;
A
#
# COMPACT_ATOMS: atom_id res chain seq x y z
N MET A 1 2.99 -59.50 77.79
CA MET A 1 1.59 -59.72 77.37
C MET A 1 1.56 -59.65 75.85
N ASN A 2 1.00 -60.68 75.25
CA ASN A 2 0.92 -60.98 73.81
C ASN A 2 -0.04 -60.05 73.03
N ARG A 3 0.16 -59.99 71.69
CA ARG A 3 -0.86 -59.91 70.60
C ARG A 3 -1.71 -58.62 70.51
N ASP A 4 -2.13 -58.08 69.37
CA ASP A 4 -2.08 -58.44 67.95
C ASP A 4 -2.46 -57.20 67.10
N THR A 5 -1.83 -57.10 65.92
CA THR A 5 -2.24 -56.58 64.59
C THR A 5 -3.46 -55.66 64.36
N LEU A 6 -3.30 -54.67 63.45
CA LEU A 6 -4.07 -54.53 62.19
C LEU A 6 -3.47 -53.47 61.22
N HIS A 7 -3.56 -53.78 59.93
CA HIS A 7 -2.90 -53.24 58.73
C HIS A 7 -3.39 -51.87 58.19
N SER A 8 -2.63 -51.34 57.21
CA SER A 8 -3.01 -50.50 56.04
C SER A 8 -2.50 -49.06 56.12
N SER A 9 -1.83 -48.44 55.13
CA SER A 9 -1.44 -48.79 53.75
C SER A 9 -0.33 -47.80 53.33
N ASP A 10 0.69 -48.31 52.62
CA ASP A 10 1.77 -47.49 52.04
C ASP A 10 1.23 -46.62 50.90
N GLY A 11 1.18 -45.31 51.14
CA GLY A 11 0.97 -44.29 50.12
C GLY A 11 2.24 -44.07 49.30
N ASN A 12 2.35 -44.81 48.19
CA ASN A 12 3.43 -44.74 47.21
C ASN A 12 3.56 -43.32 46.62
N LYS A 13 4.61 -42.57 46.98
CA LYS A 13 5.02 -41.34 46.27
C LYS A 13 5.60 -41.75 44.92
N PRO A 14 5.10 -41.25 43.77
CA PRO A 14 5.74 -41.51 42.49
C PRO A 14 7.06 -40.74 42.43
N SER A 15 8.17 -41.44 42.63
CA SER A 15 9.52 -40.96 42.30
C SER A 15 9.73 -41.05 40.78
N GLY A 16 9.18 -40.09 40.04
CA GLY A 16 9.49 -39.90 38.63
C GLY A 16 10.47 -38.75 38.48
N GLN A 17 11.72 -39.04 38.10
CA GLN A 17 12.58 -38.02 37.48
C GLN A 17 11.86 -37.46 36.24
N PRO A 18 12.03 -36.19 35.87
CA PRO A 18 11.48 -35.68 34.62
C PRO A 18 12.04 -36.54 33.48
N THR A 19 11.16 -37.23 32.76
CA THR A 19 11.54 -38.01 31.59
C THR A 19 12.16 -37.06 30.59
N GLU A 20 13.48 -37.20 30.39
CA GLU A 20 14.22 -36.50 29.35
C GLU A 20 13.50 -36.76 28.02
N ILE A 21 12.99 -35.71 27.39
CA ILE A 21 12.30 -35.83 26.10
C ILE A 21 13.34 -36.36 25.11
N ASP A 22 13.20 -37.64 24.75
CA ASP A 22 14.10 -38.30 23.82
C ASP A 22 14.09 -37.56 22.47
N LYS A 23 15.28 -37.09 22.05
CA LYS A 23 15.47 -36.36 20.80
C LYS A 23 14.95 -37.14 19.60
N ASN A 24 15.00 -38.48 19.64
CA ASN A 24 14.46 -39.33 18.57
C ASN A 24 12.93 -39.32 18.54
N SER A 25 12.28 -39.14 19.68
CA SER A 25 10.82 -39.02 19.80
C SER A 25 10.30 -37.74 19.15
N ILE A 26 11.00 -36.62 19.32
CA ILE A 26 10.70 -35.36 18.58
C ILE A 26 10.91 -35.57 17.08
N GLN A 27 11.99 -36.25 16.70
CA GLN A 27 12.34 -36.46 15.30
C GLN A 27 11.31 -37.34 14.56
N LEU A 28 10.69 -38.30 15.25
CA LEU A 28 9.61 -39.13 14.72
C LEU A 28 8.29 -38.36 14.53
N LEU A 29 7.98 -37.40 15.41
CA LEU A 29 6.77 -36.58 15.31
C LEU A 29 6.76 -35.68 14.05
N PHE A 30 7.93 -35.27 13.57
CA PHE A 30 8.07 -34.44 12.36
C PHE A 30 8.32 -35.23 11.06
N GLN A 31 8.57 -36.54 11.14
CA GLN A 31 8.77 -37.38 9.94
C GLN A 31 7.46 -37.72 9.23
N SER A 32 6.34 -37.80 9.96
CA SER A 32 5.03 -38.23 9.45
C SER A 32 4.32 -37.19 8.56
N GLN A 33 4.84 -35.97 8.48
CA GLN A 33 4.30 -34.91 7.61
C GLN A 33 5.08 -34.73 6.28
N ARG A 34 6.01 -35.62 5.94
CA ARG A 34 6.72 -35.58 4.65
C ARG A 34 5.82 -36.02 3.50
N THR A 35 4.97 -35.12 3.03
CA THR A 35 4.28 -35.27 1.74
C THR A 35 5.29 -35.04 0.61
N ASN A 36 5.65 -36.09 -0.14
CA ASN A 36 6.21 -36.10 -1.51
C ASN A 36 6.90 -34.80 -2.01
N THR A 37 7.83 -34.22 -1.27
CA THR A 37 8.71 -33.15 -1.78
C THR A 37 9.89 -33.83 -2.44
N THR A 38 10.03 -33.62 -3.75
CA THR A 38 11.24 -33.95 -4.51
C THR A 38 12.46 -33.36 -3.79
N PHE A 39 13.47 -34.19 -3.56
CA PHE A 39 14.74 -33.77 -2.93
C PHE A 39 15.28 -32.52 -3.66
N GLY A 40 15.37 -31.39 -2.96
CA GLY A 40 15.94 -30.13 -3.48
C GLY A 40 14.93 -29.01 -3.77
N ASP A 41 13.62 -29.27 -3.74
CA ASP A 41 12.61 -28.21 -3.87
C ASP A 41 12.15 -27.69 -2.51
N VAL A 42 12.06 -26.37 -2.38
CA VAL A 42 11.55 -25.71 -1.17
C VAL A 42 10.04 -25.94 -1.13
N PRO A 43 9.47 -26.40 0.00
CA PRO A 43 8.02 -26.55 0.13
C PRO A 43 7.29 -25.25 -0.25
N GLN A 44 6.21 -25.36 -1.01
CA GLN A 44 5.49 -24.20 -1.54
C GLN A 44 4.95 -23.29 -0.43
N SER A 45 4.57 -23.85 0.72
CA SER A 45 4.14 -23.09 1.90
C SER A 45 5.25 -22.19 2.45
N ILE A 46 6.48 -22.69 2.47
CA ILE A 46 7.66 -21.95 2.92
C ILE A 46 8.01 -20.85 1.91
N LEU A 47 7.94 -21.15 0.61
CA LEU A 47 8.13 -20.12 -0.43
C LEU A 47 7.08 -19.02 -0.36
N ALA A 48 5.81 -19.37 -0.14
CA ALA A 48 4.74 -18.40 0.05
C ALA A 48 4.99 -17.53 1.30
N TRP A 49 5.41 -18.15 2.41
CA TRP A 49 5.79 -17.43 3.62
C TRP A 49 6.93 -16.44 3.39
N PHE A 50 8.00 -16.85 2.69
CA PHE A 50 9.11 -15.95 2.34
C PHE A 50 8.68 -14.81 1.42
N LYS A 51 7.81 -15.07 0.44
CA LYS A 51 7.27 -14.01 -0.43
C LYS A 51 6.53 -12.96 0.40
N ASN A 52 5.69 -13.38 1.33
CA ASN A 52 4.98 -12.47 2.22
C ASN A 52 5.96 -11.68 3.09
N LEU A 53 6.99 -12.34 3.64
CA LEU A 53 8.01 -11.69 4.46
C LEU A 53 8.80 -10.61 3.69
N ILE A 54 9.14 -10.86 2.42
CA ILE A 54 9.80 -9.89 1.54
C ILE A 54 8.92 -8.65 1.34
N LEU A 55 7.59 -8.83 1.29
CA LEU A 55 6.61 -7.75 1.23
C LEU A 55 6.30 -7.14 2.61
N LEU A 56 7.10 -7.47 3.63
CA LEU A 56 6.92 -7.07 5.04
C LEU A 56 5.56 -7.50 5.61
N ASP A 57 4.89 -8.46 4.96
CA ASP A 57 3.61 -8.98 5.38
C ASP A 57 3.81 -9.90 6.60
N SER A 58 2.82 -9.92 7.49
CA SER A 58 2.85 -10.66 8.75
C SER A 58 3.93 -10.21 9.75
N ILE A 59 4.51 -9.01 9.58
CA ILE A 59 5.40 -8.38 10.58
C ILE A 59 4.57 -7.44 11.47
N PRO A 60 4.54 -7.66 12.80
CA PRO A 60 3.85 -6.75 13.71
C PRO A 60 4.31 -5.29 13.55
N PHE A 61 3.36 -4.35 13.60
CA PHE A 61 3.62 -2.94 13.37
C PHE A 61 4.77 -2.37 14.22
N ASN A 62 4.86 -2.77 15.49
CA ASN A 62 5.92 -2.31 16.40
C ASN A 62 7.34 -2.73 15.98
N TYR A 63 7.49 -3.71 15.08
CA TYR A 63 8.80 -4.05 14.49
C TYR A 63 9.11 -3.23 13.24
N LEU A 64 8.09 -2.72 12.55
CA LEU A 64 8.24 -1.82 11.40
C LEU A 64 8.50 -0.38 11.86
N VAL A 65 7.84 0.03 12.94
CA VAL A 65 7.97 1.36 13.55
C VAL A 65 8.25 1.18 15.05
N PRO A 66 9.52 1.02 15.45
CA PRO A 66 9.88 0.76 16.85
C PRO A 66 9.62 1.94 17.78
N ASP A 67 9.70 3.16 17.26
CA ASP A 67 9.55 4.41 18.00
C ASP A 67 8.38 5.22 17.43
N PRO A 68 7.41 5.66 18.26
CA PRO A 68 6.31 6.53 17.83
C PRO A 68 6.75 7.80 17.09
N ASP A 69 7.94 8.34 17.38
CA ASP A 69 8.46 9.56 16.76
C ASP A 69 8.94 9.32 15.32
N LEU A 70 9.16 8.06 14.92
CA LEU A 70 9.47 7.70 13.54
C LEU A 70 8.26 7.90 12.62
N LEU A 71 7.04 7.73 13.14
CA LEU A 71 5.79 7.94 12.40
C LEU A 71 4.77 8.78 13.22
N PRO A 72 5.00 10.10 13.37
CA PRO A 72 4.09 11.01 14.05
C PRO A 72 2.71 11.11 13.37
N LEU A 73 1.75 11.73 14.05
CA LEU A 73 0.44 12.01 13.44
C LEU A 73 0.59 12.98 12.27
N GLU A 74 -0.19 12.77 11.20
CA GLU A 74 -0.11 13.52 9.94
C GLU A 74 1.31 13.53 9.34
N SER A 75 1.89 12.33 9.21
CA SER A 75 3.23 12.16 8.64
C SER A 75 3.27 11.14 7.52
N LEU A 76 4.15 11.42 6.57
CA LEU A 76 4.54 10.52 5.48
C LEU A 76 6.03 10.23 5.62
N ARG A 77 6.39 8.95 5.54
CA ARG A 77 7.77 8.47 5.65
C ARG A 77 8.07 7.53 4.49
N PHE A 78 9.01 7.93 3.66
CA PHE A 78 9.54 7.07 2.61
C PHE A 78 10.65 6.19 3.16
N PHE A 79 10.76 4.97 2.63
CA PHE A 79 11.81 4.04 3.00
C PHE A 79 12.16 3.14 1.82
N GLN A 80 13.34 2.53 1.91
CA GLN A 80 13.76 1.45 1.04
C GLN A 80 13.93 0.18 1.87
N VAL A 81 13.49 -0.96 1.34
CA VAL A 81 13.71 -2.25 2.00
C VAL A 81 15.18 -2.61 1.89
N ASP A 82 15.82 -2.79 3.04
CA ASP A 82 17.22 -3.21 3.09
C ASP A 82 17.32 -4.72 2.80
N THR A 83 17.98 -5.06 1.69
CA THR A 83 18.15 -6.45 1.24
C THR A 83 19.10 -7.25 2.14
N THR A 84 20.04 -6.58 2.82
CA THR A 84 20.95 -7.19 3.79
C THR A 84 20.20 -7.55 5.06
N TRP A 85 19.39 -6.63 5.58
CA TRP A 85 18.49 -6.90 6.72
C TRP A 85 17.56 -8.07 6.41
N LEU A 86 16.93 -8.07 5.23
CA LEU A 86 16.04 -9.15 4.81
C LEU A 86 16.78 -10.49 4.68
N ALA A 87 18.01 -10.48 4.15
CA ALA A 87 18.87 -11.66 4.12
C ALA A 87 19.17 -12.17 5.53
N CYS A 88 19.44 -11.29 6.51
CA CYS A 88 19.65 -11.66 7.91
C CYS A 88 18.39 -12.25 8.56
N VAL A 89 17.20 -11.73 8.27
CA VAL A 89 15.94 -12.29 8.78
C VAL A 89 15.73 -13.72 8.26
N ILE A 90 16.01 -13.92 6.96
CA ILE A 90 15.88 -15.24 6.33
C ILE A 90 16.92 -16.21 6.86
N ASP A 91 18.15 -15.75 7.04
CA ASP A 91 19.23 -16.50 7.68
C ASP A 91 18.81 -17.00 9.07
N GLY A 92 18.24 -16.11 9.89
CA GLY A 92 17.68 -16.46 11.20
C GLY A 92 16.52 -17.46 11.15
N ALA A 93 15.62 -17.32 10.17
CA ALA A 93 14.51 -18.26 9.98
C ALA A 93 15.00 -19.67 9.62
N PHE A 94 16.04 -19.79 8.78
CA PHE A 94 16.68 -21.07 8.47
C PHE A 94 17.50 -21.63 9.65
N GLY A 95 18.08 -20.76 10.49
CA GLY A 95 18.87 -21.16 11.67
C GLY A 95 18.11 -21.99 12.71
N ILE A 96 16.77 -21.95 12.72
CA ILE A 96 15.95 -22.80 13.59
C ILE A 96 16.09 -24.29 13.20
N GLY A 97 16.34 -24.59 11.92
CA GLY A 97 16.43 -25.95 11.37
C GLY A 97 17.84 -26.54 11.35
N ASP A 98 18.88 -25.75 11.67
CA ASP A 98 20.31 -26.11 11.52
C ASP A 98 20.76 -27.25 12.44
N VAL A 99 19.94 -27.63 13.42
CA VAL A 99 20.22 -28.75 14.35
C VAL A 99 19.90 -30.12 13.71
N LEU A 100 19.37 -30.15 12.48
CA LEU A 100 18.90 -31.38 11.83
C LEU A 100 19.96 -32.01 10.92
N THR A 101 19.91 -33.34 10.78
CA THR A 101 20.82 -34.17 9.97
C THR A 101 20.73 -33.92 8.44
N GLN A 102 20.08 -32.85 7.99
CA GLN A 102 19.80 -32.53 6.58
C GLN A 102 20.41 -31.18 6.13
N GLU A 103 21.57 -30.84 6.69
CA GLU A 103 22.33 -29.62 6.42
C GLU A 103 22.39 -29.21 4.94
N ALA A 104 22.80 -30.13 4.06
CA ALA A 104 22.97 -29.82 2.63
C ALA A 104 21.67 -29.40 1.92
N TYR A 105 20.51 -29.96 2.33
CA TYR A 105 19.21 -29.59 1.78
C TYR A 105 18.79 -28.19 2.25
N TYR A 106 18.99 -27.89 3.55
CA TYR A 106 18.70 -26.57 4.11
C TYR A 106 19.55 -25.48 3.46
N GLN A 107 20.85 -25.71 3.32
CA GLN A 107 21.75 -24.76 2.66
C GLN A 107 21.36 -24.53 1.19
N GLN A 108 20.94 -25.58 0.47
CA GLN A 108 20.45 -25.43 -0.90
C GLN A 108 19.17 -24.58 -0.97
N CYS A 109 18.21 -24.83 -0.07
CA CYS A 109 16.95 -24.07 0.01
C CYS A 109 17.21 -22.60 0.35
N LYS A 110 18.05 -22.36 1.34
CA LYS A 110 18.47 -21.03 1.78
C LYS A 110 19.14 -20.25 0.67
N GLN A 111 20.11 -20.85 -0.03
CA GLN A 111 20.79 -20.19 -1.14
C GLN A 111 19.83 -19.81 -2.28
N LYS A 112 18.86 -20.68 -2.60
CA LYS A 112 17.81 -20.36 -3.59
C LYS A 112 17.02 -19.12 -3.18
N VAL A 113 16.54 -19.06 -1.94
CA VAL A 113 15.76 -17.91 -1.43
C VAL A 113 16.60 -16.64 -1.39
N LEU A 114 17.81 -16.68 -0.83
CA LEU A 114 18.70 -15.52 -0.77
C LEU A 114 19.06 -14.99 -2.16
N SER A 115 19.35 -15.87 -3.12
CA SER A 115 19.64 -15.48 -4.50
C SER A 115 18.44 -14.81 -5.17
N SER A 116 17.20 -15.20 -4.85
CA SER A 116 16.01 -14.53 -5.38
C SER A 116 15.86 -13.09 -4.89
N ILE A 117 16.32 -12.79 -3.67
CA ILE A 117 16.26 -11.44 -3.09
C ILE A 117 17.38 -10.56 -3.63
N GLN A 118 18.60 -11.10 -3.73
CA GLN A 118 19.72 -10.37 -4.29
C GLN A 118 19.51 -10.00 -5.77
N ASN A 119 18.80 -10.85 -6.51
CA ASN A 119 18.45 -10.60 -7.91
C ASN A 119 17.11 -9.85 -8.08
N SER A 120 16.41 -9.55 -6.99
CA SER A 120 15.14 -8.80 -7.07
C SER A 120 15.40 -7.32 -7.32
N GLU A 121 14.42 -6.66 -7.95
CA GLU A 121 14.45 -5.21 -8.10
C GLU A 121 14.39 -4.54 -6.73
N THR A 122 14.98 -3.34 -6.61
CA THR A 122 14.91 -2.57 -5.37
C THR A 122 13.46 -2.32 -4.98
N ILE A 123 13.11 -2.63 -3.73
CA ILE A 123 11.77 -2.34 -3.20
C ILE A 123 11.84 -1.04 -2.41
N THR A 124 11.06 -0.06 -2.84
CA THR A 124 10.85 1.19 -2.11
C THR A 124 9.40 1.32 -1.69
N GLY A 125 9.13 2.12 -0.66
CA GLY A 125 7.80 2.23 -0.12
C GLY A 125 7.62 3.45 0.77
N PHE A 126 6.43 3.55 1.34
CA PHE A 126 6.14 4.55 2.35
C PHE A 126 5.18 4.05 3.42
N LEU A 127 5.27 4.70 4.58
CA LEU A 127 4.28 4.65 5.64
C LEU A 127 3.58 6.00 5.70
N LEU A 128 2.25 5.98 5.66
CA LEU A 128 1.42 7.16 5.80
C LEU A 128 0.59 7.02 7.08
N ARG A 129 0.71 7.97 7.99
CA ARG A 129 -0.15 8.10 9.16
C ARG A 129 -0.99 9.37 9.05
N SER A 130 -2.27 9.22 8.74
CA SER A 130 -3.19 10.35 8.56
C SER A 130 -4.63 9.99 8.92
N GLN A 131 -5.38 10.94 9.50
CA GLN A 131 -6.82 10.82 9.73
C GLN A 131 -7.63 10.72 8.42
N VAL A 132 -7.06 11.16 7.29
CA VAL A 132 -7.73 11.06 5.97
C VAL A 132 -7.93 9.60 5.58
N ILE A 133 -6.98 8.71 5.89
CA ILE A 133 -7.09 7.27 5.62
C ILE A 133 -8.32 6.66 6.30
N GLU A 134 -8.68 7.17 7.48
CA GLU A 134 -9.80 6.64 8.25
C GLU A 134 -11.13 6.87 7.55
N HIS A 135 -11.31 8.09 7.04
CA HIS A 135 -12.54 8.57 6.43
C HIS A 135 -12.66 8.23 4.93
N TYR A 136 -11.53 7.92 4.27
CA TYR A 136 -11.47 7.63 2.84
C TYR A 136 -10.75 6.29 2.59
N PRO A 137 -11.43 5.14 2.75
CA PRO A 137 -10.80 3.83 2.53
C PRO A 137 -10.54 3.50 1.05
N SER A 138 -11.23 4.17 0.12
CA SER A 138 -11.07 3.98 -1.34
C SER A 138 -10.00 4.90 -1.96
N LEU A 139 -8.98 5.29 -1.20
CA LEU A 139 -7.85 6.07 -1.76
C LEU A 139 -7.06 5.22 -2.76
N GLU A 140 -6.80 5.81 -3.91
CA GLU A 140 -5.89 5.27 -4.92
C GLU A 140 -4.52 5.90 -4.74
N ILE A 141 -3.49 5.05 -4.84
CA ILE A 141 -2.10 5.45 -4.66
C ILE A 141 -1.31 4.93 -5.86
N LYS A 142 -0.55 5.82 -6.49
CA LYS A 142 0.35 5.49 -7.61
C LYS A 142 1.76 5.98 -7.29
N GLY A 143 2.74 5.10 -7.48
CA GLY A 143 4.16 5.44 -7.39
C GLY A 143 4.77 5.64 -8.77
N MET A 144 5.66 6.62 -8.90
CA MET A 144 6.40 6.90 -10.13
C MET A 144 7.90 7.00 -9.86
N ASP A 145 8.71 6.58 -10.83
CA ASP A 145 10.16 6.78 -10.81
C ASP A 145 10.59 8.17 -11.33
N TYR A 146 11.89 8.42 -11.38
CA TYR A 146 12.46 9.67 -11.89
C TYR A 146 12.21 9.90 -13.39
N GLN A 147 11.88 8.85 -14.14
CA GLN A 147 11.51 8.90 -15.55
C GLN A 147 10.00 9.07 -15.76
N LYS A 148 9.22 9.25 -14.68
CA LYS A 148 7.76 9.32 -14.67
C LYS A 148 7.09 8.01 -15.13
N LYS A 149 7.79 6.88 -15.08
CA LYS A 149 7.20 5.56 -15.30
C LYS A 149 6.45 5.14 -14.04
N VAL A 150 5.23 4.64 -14.22
CA VAL A 150 4.44 4.08 -13.11
C VAL A 150 5.09 2.79 -12.62
N LEU A 151 5.32 2.71 -11.31
CA LEU A 151 5.89 1.53 -10.64
C LEU A 151 4.81 0.51 -10.32
N GLU A 152 5.17 -0.77 -10.31
CA GLU A 152 4.29 -1.85 -9.87
C GLU A 152 4.07 -1.76 -8.36
N CYS A 153 2.82 -1.68 -7.93
CA CYS A 153 2.46 -1.74 -6.52
C CYS A 153 2.49 -3.19 -6.04
N LEU A 154 3.47 -3.51 -5.20
CA LEU A 154 3.67 -4.84 -4.63
C LEU A 154 2.78 -5.09 -3.41
N ARG A 155 2.53 -4.05 -2.63
CA ARG A 155 1.66 -4.10 -1.45
C ARG A 155 1.03 -2.74 -1.22
N LEU A 156 -0.26 -2.73 -0.93
CA LEU A 156 -0.98 -1.59 -0.39
C LEU A 156 -1.92 -2.12 0.69
N GLU A 157 -1.64 -1.80 1.95
CA GLU A 157 -2.38 -2.37 3.07
C GLU A 157 -2.55 -1.36 4.20
N ARG A 158 -3.70 -1.41 4.85
CA ARG A 158 -4.02 -0.61 6.02
C ARG A 158 -3.62 -1.38 7.29
N LEU A 159 -2.55 -0.94 7.93
CA LEU A 159 -2.01 -1.56 9.16
C LEU A 159 -2.80 -1.17 10.42
N SER A 160 -3.47 0.00 10.40
CA SER A 160 -4.35 0.46 11.47
C SER A 160 -5.41 1.42 10.92
N ASN A 161 -6.30 1.97 11.75
CA ASN A 161 -7.32 2.92 11.28
C ASN A 161 -6.75 4.14 10.56
N ASN A 162 -5.53 4.57 10.87
CA ASN A 162 -4.94 5.76 10.29
C ASN A 162 -3.56 5.50 9.67
N VAL A 163 -3.11 4.24 9.59
CA VAL A 163 -1.79 3.89 9.05
C VAL A 163 -1.93 2.98 7.83
N VAL A 164 -1.28 3.36 6.74
CA VAL A 164 -1.15 2.55 5.52
C VAL A 164 0.33 2.34 5.21
N ILE A 165 0.65 1.14 4.76
CA ILE A 165 1.92 0.80 4.14
C ILE A 165 1.72 0.57 2.65
N CYS A 166 2.65 1.08 1.84
CA CYS A 166 2.70 0.79 0.41
C CYS A 166 4.13 0.47 -0.03
N LEU A 167 4.27 -0.55 -0.88
CA LEU A 167 5.54 -1.01 -1.45
C LEU A 167 5.45 -1.04 -2.97
N PHE A 168 6.52 -0.63 -3.63
CA PHE A 168 6.67 -0.59 -5.07
C PHE A 168 7.91 -1.36 -5.52
N SER A 169 7.84 -1.97 -6.71
CA SER A 169 9.01 -2.51 -7.41
C SER A 169 9.70 -1.39 -8.16
N GLY A 170 10.90 -1.02 -7.75
CA GLY A 170 11.70 0.07 -8.32
C GLY A 170 12.02 1.19 -7.31
N VAL A 171 12.76 2.20 -7.78
CA VAL A 171 13.12 3.39 -6.99
C VAL A 171 12.04 4.46 -7.13
N LEU A 172 11.32 4.70 -6.04
CA LEU A 172 10.24 5.69 -5.96
C LEU A 172 10.80 7.12 -5.94
N ALA A 173 10.31 7.96 -6.84
CA ALA A 173 10.63 9.39 -6.90
C ALA A 173 9.45 10.26 -6.47
N SER A 174 8.22 9.83 -6.73
CA SER A 174 7.03 10.52 -6.24
C SER A 174 5.85 9.58 -6.09
N ILE A 175 4.92 9.94 -5.21
CA ILE A 175 3.62 9.30 -5.08
C ILE A 175 2.51 10.28 -5.39
N THR A 176 1.45 9.75 -5.95
CA THR A 176 0.19 10.44 -6.17
C THR A 176 -0.89 9.74 -5.37
N ILE A 177 -1.63 10.51 -4.58
CA ILE A 177 -2.78 10.05 -3.80
C ILE A 177 -4.01 10.80 -4.29
N ASN A 178 -5.05 10.05 -4.67
CA ASN A 178 -6.32 10.59 -5.11
C ASN A 178 -7.47 9.74 -4.57
N GLN A 179 -8.64 10.34 -4.39
CA GLN A 179 -9.85 9.55 -4.16
C GLN A 179 -10.18 8.77 -5.42
N LYS A 180 -10.75 7.56 -5.23
CA LYS A 180 -11.35 6.82 -6.32
C LYS A 180 -12.41 7.69 -7.01
N PRO A 181 -12.41 7.79 -8.34
CA PRO A 181 -13.43 8.53 -9.07
C PRO A 181 -14.75 7.76 -9.03
N GLU A 182 -15.52 7.95 -7.97
CA GLU A 182 -16.81 7.28 -7.75
C GLU A 182 -18.00 8.09 -8.29
N ALA A 183 -17.86 9.42 -8.36
CA ALA A 183 -18.87 10.32 -8.89
C ALA A 183 -18.25 11.37 -9.81
N LEU A 184 -19.03 11.82 -10.79
CA LEU A 184 -18.70 12.99 -11.60
C LEU A 184 -19.00 14.23 -10.77
N HIS A 185 -18.00 15.06 -10.55
CA HIS A 185 -18.17 16.34 -9.88
C HIS A 185 -18.28 17.44 -10.93
N PHE A 186 -19.31 18.27 -10.82
CA PHE A 186 -19.41 19.51 -11.59
C PHE A 186 -18.99 20.67 -10.71
N GLY A 187 -18.04 21.48 -11.14
CA GLY A 187 -17.57 22.56 -10.31
C GLY A 187 -16.49 23.42 -10.93
N PHE A 188 -15.87 24.20 -10.05
CA PHE A 188 -14.80 25.13 -10.37
C PHE A 188 -13.61 24.81 -9.48
N LYS A 189 -12.39 24.89 -10.01
CA LYS A 189 -11.19 25.00 -9.18
C LYS A 189 -11.16 26.39 -8.56
N ALA A 190 -10.62 26.50 -7.36
CA ALA A 190 -10.41 27.80 -6.72
C ALA A 190 -8.90 28.02 -6.52
N ASP A 191 -8.40 29.16 -6.98
CA ASP A 191 -7.15 29.72 -6.50
C ASP A 191 -7.44 30.75 -5.37
N ALA A 192 -6.41 31.38 -4.82
CA ALA A 192 -6.56 32.33 -3.71
C ALA A 192 -7.47 33.55 -4.04
N GLN A 193 -7.75 33.81 -5.31
CA GLN A 193 -8.43 35.02 -5.80
C GLN A 193 -9.52 34.75 -6.84
N HIS A 194 -9.51 33.62 -7.55
CA HIS A 194 -10.37 33.33 -8.68
C HIS A 194 -10.93 31.92 -8.64
N LYS A 195 -12.11 31.75 -9.24
CA LYS A 195 -12.62 30.44 -9.65
C LYS A 195 -12.19 30.17 -11.08
N LEU A 196 -11.78 28.95 -11.36
CA LEU A 196 -11.14 28.51 -12.59
C LEU A 196 -11.89 27.32 -13.16
N VAL A 197 -12.02 27.28 -14.49
CA VAL A 197 -12.49 26.11 -15.23
C VAL A 197 -11.35 25.66 -16.15
N THR A 198 -10.98 24.39 -16.07
CA THR A 198 -10.00 23.83 -17.00
C THR A 198 -10.73 23.44 -18.27
N LEU A 199 -10.57 24.24 -19.33
CA LEU A 199 -11.31 24.02 -20.55
C LEU A 199 -10.81 22.79 -21.31
N ARG A 200 -11.69 22.13 -22.05
CA ARG A 200 -11.38 20.97 -22.89
C ARG A 200 -11.70 21.26 -24.34
N GLU A 201 -11.01 20.54 -25.22
CA GLU A 201 -11.39 20.49 -26.62
C GLU A 201 -12.64 19.59 -26.79
N PRO A 202 -13.75 20.08 -27.38
CA PRO A 202 -15.00 19.33 -27.44
C PRO A 202 -14.93 18.00 -28.21
N THR A 203 -13.98 17.85 -29.14
CA THR A 203 -13.88 16.68 -30.02
C THR A 203 -12.92 15.62 -29.48
N THR A 204 -11.79 16.04 -28.89
CA THR A 204 -10.73 15.15 -28.39
C THR A 204 -10.85 14.90 -26.89
N GLY A 205 -11.44 15.83 -26.15
CA GLY A 205 -11.48 15.83 -24.69
C GLY A 205 -10.17 16.27 -24.03
N ASP A 206 -9.17 16.64 -24.83
CA ASP A 206 -7.87 17.10 -24.36
C ASP A 206 -8.00 18.43 -23.63
N PHE A 207 -7.21 18.61 -22.58
CA PHE A 207 -7.20 19.86 -21.82
C PHE A 207 -6.55 20.98 -22.64
N LEU A 208 -7.15 22.17 -22.58
CA LEU A 208 -6.58 23.39 -23.14
C LEU A 208 -5.63 24.04 -22.13
N ASP A 209 -4.59 24.72 -22.64
CA ASP A 209 -3.50 25.24 -21.82
C ASP A 209 -3.93 26.37 -20.87
N ASN A 210 -4.90 27.20 -21.26
CA ASN A 210 -5.31 28.36 -20.47
C ASN A 210 -6.67 28.10 -19.79
N PRO A 211 -6.72 27.96 -18.45
CA PRO A 211 -7.98 27.85 -17.74
C PRO A 211 -8.75 29.17 -17.81
N LEU A 212 -10.07 29.09 -17.90
CA LEU A 212 -10.94 30.26 -17.84
C LEU A 212 -11.03 30.75 -16.40
N LYS A 213 -10.65 32.01 -16.19
CA LYS A 213 -10.87 32.74 -14.94
C LYS A 213 -12.30 33.28 -14.92
N LEU A 214 -13.09 32.81 -13.96
CA LEU A 214 -14.47 33.23 -13.78
C LEU A 214 -14.54 34.42 -12.84
N GLU A 215 -15.10 35.53 -13.33
CA GLU A 215 -15.47 36.66 -12.51
C GLU A 215 -16.88 36.43 -11.94
N GLU A 216 -17.04 36.50 -10.61
CA GLU A 216 -18.31 36.16 -9.93
C GLU A 216 -19.50 36.92 -10.48
N ILE A 217 -19.30 38.16 -10.93
CA ILE A 217 -20.33 39.06 -11.47
C ILE A 217 -21.01 38.48 -12.72
N HIS A 218 -20.34 37.63 -13.49
CA HIS A 218 -20.87 37.15 -14.77
C HIS A 218 -21.77 35.93 -14.62
N TRP A 219 -21.42 35.00 -13.73
CA TRP A 219 -22.08 33.71 -13.63
C TRP A 219 -22.82 33.50 -12.30
N LEU A 220 -22.64 34.37 -11.30
CA LEU A 220 -23.33 34.30 -10.01
C LEU A 220 -23.97 35.66 -9.69
N ASP A 221 -25.30 35.67 -9.58
CA ASP A 221 -25.99 36.78 -8.95
C ASP A 221 -25.76 36.69 -7.43
N ALA A 222 -24.82 37.48 -6.91
CA ALA A 222 -24.45 37.48 -5.50
C ALA A 222 -25.59 37.94 -4.57
N GLY A 223 -26.57 38.70 -5.07
CA GLY A 223 -27.72 39.15 -4.30
C GLY A 223 -28.79 38.08 -4.14
N LEU A 224 -28.96 37.24 -5.17
CA LEU A 224 -29.95 36.16 -5.20
C LEU A 224 -29.37 34.78 -4.90
N GLY A 225 -28.05 34.61 -4.96
CA GLY A 225 -27.37 33.31 -4.88
C GLY A 225 -27.69 32.40 -6.08
N ILE A 226 -28.06 32.97 -7.22
CA ILE A 226 -28.51 32.23 -8.42
C ILE A 226 -27.40 32.19 -9.46
N LEU A 227 -27.19 31.02 -10.05
CA LEU A 227 -26.21 30.83 -11.11
C LEU A 227 -26.80 31.21 -12.48
N ASN A 228 -26.18 32.16 -13.16
CA ASN A 228 -26.52 32.54 -14.53
C ASN A 228 -25.87 31.56 -15.53
N MET A 229 -26.56 30.45 -15.76
CA MET A 229 -26.11 29.38 -16.66
C MET A 229 -25.93 29.85 -18.11
N VAL A 230 -26.70 30.85 -18.55
CA VAL A 230 -26.63 31.35 -19.92
C VAL A 230 -25.33 32.13 -20.11
N GLN A 231 -25.04 33.08 -19.23
CA GLN A 231 -23.79 33.85 -19.30
C GLN A 231 -22.57 32.94 -19.13
N LEU A 232 -22.63 32.00 -18.18
CA LEU A 232 -21.55 31.04 -17.96
C LEU A 232 -21.24 30.21 -19.23
N SER A 233 -22.28 29.72 -19.92
CA SER A 233 -22.10 28.98 -21.18
C SER A 233 -21.48 29.82 -22.30
N GLN A 234 -21.84 31.10 -22.39
CA GLN A 234 -21.30 32.01 -23.39
C GLN A 234 -19.83 32.34 -23.12
N ASP A 235 -19.47 32.58 -21.86
CA ASP A 235 -18.09 32.87 -21.45
C ASP A 235 -17.18 31.66 -21.73
N MET A 236 -17.64 30.44 -21.40
CA MET A 236 -16.90 29.21 -21.71
C MET A 236 -16.74 29.01 -23.22
N GLN A 237 -17.81 29.16 -24.00
CA GLN A 237 -17.76 29.03 -25.46
C GLN A 237 -16.78 30.02 -26.09
N GLN A 238 -16.82 31.28 -25.67
CA GLN A 238 -15.89 32.30 -26.16
C GLN A 238 -14.44 31.95 -25.83
N ALA A 239 -14.18 31.45 -24.62
CA ALA A 239 -12.84 31.08 -24.20
C ALA A 239 -12.28 29.87 -24.97
N VAL A 240 -13.13 28.86 -25.26
CA VAL A 240 -12.75 27.73 -26.13
C VAL A 240 -12.48 28.20 -27.55
N ASP A 241 -13.39 28.99 -28.14
CA ASP A 241 -13.25 29.51 -29.51
C ASP A 241 -11.97 30.36 -29.68
N MET A 242 -11.61 31.15 -28.65
CA MET A 242 -10.38 31.95 -28.65
C MET A 242 -9.12 31.08 -28.65
N GLN A 243 -9.11 29.98 -27.90
CA GLN A 243 -7.94 29.12 -27.78
C GLN A 243 -7.78 28.17 -28.96
N GLN A 244 -8.88 27.76 -29.57
CA GLN A 244 -8.87 26.87 -30.73
C GLN A 244 -8.74 27.62 -32.06
N ALA A 245 -8.86 28.95 -32.06
CA ALA A 245 -8.94 29.78 -33.26
C ALA A 245 -10.04 29.31 -34.25
N VAL A 246 -11.05 28.60 -33.73
CA VAL A 246 -12.22 28.09 -34.45
C VAL A 246 -13.43 28.71 -33.80
N LYS A 247 -14.27 29.43 -34.58
CA LYS A 247 -15.57 29.89 -34.09
C LYS A 247 -16.59 28.78 -34.27
N SER A 248 -17.09 28.23 -33.16
CA SER A 248 -18.26 27.37 -33.21
C SER A 248 -19.46 28.14 -33.77
N LYS A 249 -20.16 27.53 -34.73
CA LYS A 249 -21.35 28.12 -35.37
C LYS A 249 -22.62 27.97 -34.54
N ASN A 250 -22.60 27.05 -33.56
CA ASN A 250 -23.74 26.68 -32.73
C ASN A 250 -23.50 27.09 -31.28
N PRO A 251 -24.54 27.48 -30.54
CA PRO A 251 -24.41 27.72 -29.11
C PRO A 251 -24.02 26.43 -28.39
N PHE A 252 -23.22 26.57 -27.32
CA PHE A 252 -22.82 25.46 -26.47
C PHE A 252 -24.04 24.70 -25.95
N THR A 253 -24.05 23.38 -26.16
CA THR A 253 -25.11 22.49 -25.69
C THR A 253 -24.97 22.22 -24.19
N ALA A 254 -26.05 21.76 -23.55
CA ALA A 254 -26.02 21.38 -22.13
C ALA A 254 -24.99 20.27 -21.85
N LEU A 255 -24.72 19.40 -22.82
CA LEU A 255 -23.71 18.35 -22.72
C LEU A 255 -22.30 18.95 -22.71
N GLU A 256 -22.00 19.84 -23.66
CA GLU A 256 -20.69 20.49 -23.76
C GLU A 256 -20.42 21.33 -22.50
N LEU A 257 -21.40 22.09 -22.01
CA LEU A 257 -21.30 22.82 -20.75
C LEU A 257 -21.01 21.89 -19.55
N ALA A 258 -21.69 20.74 -19.49
CA ALA A 258 -21.47 19.76 -18.42
C ALA A 258 -20.05 19.17 -18.49
N VAL A 259 -19.54 18.88 -19.69
CA VAL A 259 -18.17 18.37 -19.90
C VAL A 259 -17.12 19.38 -19.45
N GLU A 260 -17.31 20.66 -19.73
CA GLU A 260 -16.39 21.72 -19.26
C GLU A 260 -16.39 21.89 -17.75
N LEU A 261 -17.55 21.71 -17.11
CA LEU A 261 -17.67 21.77 -15.65
C LEU A 261 -17.17 20.50 -14.96
N LEU A 262 -16.80 19.47 -15.72
CA LEU A 262 -16.41 18.18 -15.18
C LEU A 262 -15.05 18.25 -14.49
N GLU A 263 -15.06 18.16 -13.17
CA GLU A 263 -13.88 18.14 -12.32
C GLU A 263 -13.56 16.73 -11.84
N GLY A 264 -12.28 16.38 -11.92
CA GLY A 264 -11.75 15.12 -11.40
C GLY A 264 -11.62 15.15 -9.89
N THR A 265 -11.31 13.99 -9.30
CA THR A 265 -10.95 13.96 -7.88
C THR A 265 -9.66 14.73 -7.65
N CYS A 266 -9.53 15.34 -6.47
CA CYS A 266 -8.30 16.06 -6.12
C CYS A 266 -7.13 15.07 -6.10
N ILE A 267 -6.05 15.47 -6.78
CA ILE A 267 -4.82 14.70 -6.88
C ILE A 267 -3.77 15.43 -6.07
N VAL A 268 -3.25 14.76 -5.04
CA VAL A 268 -2.14 15.28 -4.22
C VAL A 268 -0.88 14.49 -4.57
N GLN A 269 0.18 15.21 -4.93
CA GLN A 269 1.47 14.61 -5.27
C GLN A 269 2.51 14.94 -4.20
N PHE A 270 3.27 13.93 -3.78
CA PHE A 270 4.42 14.07 -2.89
C PHE A 270 5.67 13.62 -3.64
N ALA A 271 6.72 14.44 -3.63
CA ALA A 271 8.02 14.08 -4.17
C ALA A 271 8.93 13.57 -3.05
N VAL A 272 9.78 12.60 -3.38
CA VAL A 272 10.85 12.14 -2.50
C VAL A 272 12.05 13.07 -2.73
N GLU A 273 12.38 13.91 -1.76
CA GLU A 273 13.66 14.62 -1.76
C GLU A 273 14.73 13.68 -1.20
N LEU A 274 15.75 13.38 -2.02
CA LEU A 274 16.96 12.64 -1.62
C LEU A 274 17.99 13.59 -1.00
#